data_AF-A0A8J9RHL9-F1
#
_entry.id   AF-A0A8J9RHL9-F1
#
_cell.length_a   1.000
_cell.length_b   1.000
_cell.length_c   1.000
_cell.angle_alpha   90.00
_cell.angle_beta   90.00
_cell.angle_gamma   90.00
#
_symmetry.space_group_name_H-M   'P 1'
#
loop_
_entity.id
_entity.type
_entity.pdbx_description
1 polymer ?
#
loop_
_entity_poly.entity_id
_entity_poly.type
_entity_poly.pdbx_seq_one_letter_code
_entity_poly.pdbx_strand_id
1 'polypeptide(L)'
;MPAIVLSSPNVGLTQAKPPVYLRSQRHSQETCSSRLGSQPFIPAPAIVSPPNWSTDSIVRRSSVDSTEALSAPSSTALISQKSAAKRKVEELLQSGTSLYRAGPEVGPAIDALIAENPTADPGPATLRLGQGTWEVFYAPHIAALSSTLGTRFQPLRYILEGDQLTSNVFYSSSLVQEGWLSSSGRLFSNAADTVEVAFDKFWVDIGSTKLRQSGTEGASGAMGAVDAAVNAIGRAAFFPQFAVFPVKYLDNDLAVFSFPPLNDSLIAVRKVET
;
A
#
# COMPACT_ATOMS: atom_id res chain seq x y z
N MET A 1 -62.42 29.27 -0.23
CA MET A 1 -63.10 30.47 0.27
C MET A 1 -63.84 30.10 1.55
N PRO A 2 -63.73 30.86 2.67
CA PRO A 2 -62.63 31.76 3.06
C PRO A 2 -61.35 30.90 3.35
N ALA A 3 -60.45 31.05 4.34
CA ALA A 3 -60.09 32.10 5.32
C ALA A 3 -58.55 32.03 5.57
N ILE A 4 -57.74 33.01 6.03
CA ILE A 4 -57.88 34.39 6.56
C ILE A 4 -57.98 34.50 8.11
N VAL A 5 -57.11 35.23 8.86
CA VAL A 5 -55.76 35.81 8.60
C VAL A 5 -55.11 36.37 9.91
N LEU A 6 -53.80 36.70 9.89
CA LEU A 6 -53.04 37.58 10.82
C LEU A 6 -52.89 37.10 12.30
N SER A 7 -51.92 37.53 13.13
CA SER A 7 -51.09 38.74 13.13
C SER A 7 -49.70 38.57 13.80
N SER A 8 -48.74 39.44 13.44
CA SER A 8 -47.58 39.89 14.25
C SER A 8 -47.87 41.31 14.80
N PRO A 9 -46.96 42.14 15.39
CA PRO A 9 -45.52 41.98 15.73
C PRO A 9 -45.09 42.56 17.13
N ASN A 10 -43.79 42.51 17.44
CA ASN A 10 -42.96 43.58 18.08
C ASN A 10 -41.49 43.05 18.21
N VAL A 11 -40.36 43.77 18.06
CA VAL A 11 -39.89 45.19 18.14
C VAL A 11 -38.98 45.42 19.37
N GLY A 12 -37.75 45.90 19.11
CA GLY A 12 -36.65 46.20 20.05
C GLY A 12 -35.29 45.79 19.43
N LEU A 13 -34.37 46.68 19.02
CA LEU A 13 -33.56 47.68 19.76
C LEU A 13 -32.57 47.00 20.74
N THR A 14 -31.25 47.30 20.80
CA THR A 14 -30.47 48.45 20.25
C THR A 14 -28.93 48.15 20.22
N GLN A 15 -28.14 48.98 19.49
CA GLN A 15 -26.68 49.23 19.70
C GLN A 15 -25.67 48.07 19.47
N ALA A 16 -24.36 48.28 19.24
CA ALA A 16 -23.59 49.43 18.70
C ALA A 16 -22.20 48.96 18.16
N LYS A 17 -21.54 49.80 17.34
CA LYS A 17 -20.12 49.69 16.89
C LYS A 17 -19.22 50.48 17.87
N PRO A 18 -17.95 50.10 18.18
CA PRO A 18 -16.79 50.39 17.31
C PRO A 18 -15.67 49.32 17.43
N PRO A 19 -14.36 49.63 17.20
CA PRO A 19 -13.73 49.86 15.90
C PRO A 19 -12.68 48.79 15.52
N VAL A 20 -12.20 48.80 14.28
CA VAL A 20 -11.11 47.93 13.79
C VAL A 20 -9.74 48.54 14.10
N TYR A 21 -8.84 47.77 14.73
CA TYR A 21 -7.44 48.17 14.92
C TYR A 21 -6.57 47.83 13.71
N LEU A 22 -5.99 48.84 13.07
CA LEU A 22 -4.91 48.69 12.09
C LEU A 22 -3.59 48.40 12.82
N ARG A 23 -3.14 47.14 12.83
CA ARG A 23 -1.82 46.78 13.37
C ARG A 23 -0.76 46.82 12.27
N SER A 24 -0.04 47.94 12.20
CA SER A 24 1.18 48.05 11.40
C SER A 24 2.18 46.95 11.80
N GLN A 25 2.69 46.20 10.81
CA GLN A 25 3.97 45.49 10.94
C GLN A 25 5.04 46.27 10.18
N ARG A 26 6.21 46.40 10.80
CA ARG A 26 7.35 47.16 10.26
C ARG A 26 8.21 46.28 9.36
N HIS A 27 8.96 46.91 8.46
CA HIS A 27 10.19 46.31 7.97
C HIS A 27 11.12 45.99 9.14
N SER A 28 11.72 44.80 9.10
CA SER A 28 13.14 44.63 9.42
C SER A 28 13.79 44.02 8.18
N GLN A 29 14.74 44.75 7.58
CA GLN A 29 15.71 44.12 6.69
C GLN A 29 16.86 43.63 7.57
N GLU A 30 17.27 42.37 7.41
CA GLU A 30 18.59 41.93 7.85
C GLU A 30 19.31 41.30 6.66
N THR A 31 20.61 41.60 6.56
CA THR A 31 21.40 41.45 5.35
C THR A 31 22.36 40.28 5.42
N CYS A 32 22.53 39.61 4.28
CA CYS A 32 23.79 39.07 3.77
C CYS A 32 24.66 38.19 4.70
N SER A 33 24.75 36.90 4.38
CA SER A 33 26.05 36.22 4.32
C SER A 33 26.01 34.98 3.44
N SER A 34 26.63 35.06 2.26
CA SER A 34 26.99 33.88 1.47
C SER A 34 28.14 33.14 2.16
N ARG A 35 28.00 31.85 2.45
CA ARG A 35 29.14 30.96 2.71
C ARG A 35 29.06 29.73 1.84
N LEU A 36 30.02 29.59 0.93
CA LEU A 36 30.31 28.28 0.34
C LEU A 36 30.92 27.41 1.44
N GLY A 37 30.17 26.41 1.89
CA GLY A 37 30.70 25.33 2.72
C GLY A 37 31.19 24.20 1.81
N SER A 38 32.47 23.83 1.92
CA SER A 38 33.07 22.74 1.14
C SER A 38 32.37 21.41 1.40
N GLN A 39 32.03 20.67 0.35
CA GLN A 39 31.59 19.28 0.50
C GLN A 39 32.78 18.39 0.89
N PRO A 40 32.64 17.48 1.87
CA PRO A 40 33.65 16.46 2.13
C PRO A 40 33.62 15.40 1.02
N PHE A 41 34.79 15.06 0.50
CA PHE A 41 34.97 14.05 -0.54
C PHE A 41 34.78 12.65 0.06
N ILE A 42 33.70 11.94 -0.32
CA ILE A 42 33.44 10.57 0.15
C ILE A 42 34.20 9.58 -0.74
N PRO A 43 35.19 8.83 -0.22
CA PRO A 43 35.86 7.78 -0.99
C PRO A 43 34.91 6.60 -1.22
N ALA A 44 34.97 5.99 -2.41
CA ALA A 44 34.18 4.81 -2.73
C ALA A 44 34.59 3.59 -1.87
N PRO A 45 33.65 2.71 -1.47
CA PRO A 45 33.97 1.49 -0.74
C PRO A 45 34.80 0.52 -1.60
N ALA A 46 35.79 -0.13 -1.00
CA ALA A 46 36.63 -1.09 -1.69
C ALA A 46 35.88 -2.38 -2.04
N ILE A 47 36.14 -2.92 -3.23
CA ILE A 47 35.58 -4.21 -3.66
C ILE A 47 36.26 -5.35 -2.88
N VAL A 48 35.53 -5.92 -1.93
CA VAL A 48 35.97 -7.13 -1.22
C VAL A 48 35.76 -8.33 -2.13
N SER A 49 36.84 -9.02 -2.49
CA SER A 49 36.76 -10.26 -3.28
C SER A 49 36.18 -11.40 -2.43
N PRO A 50 35.26 -12.22 -2.96
CA PRO A 50 34.73 -13.38 -2.23
C PRO A 50 35.81 -14.46 -2.03
N PRO A 51 35.75 -15.25 -0.95
CA PRO A 51 36.75 -16.27 -0.66
C PRO A 51 36.68 -17.45 -1.63
N ASN A 52 37.87 -17.95 -2.01
CA ASN A 52 38.03 -19.21 -2.74
C ASN A 52 37.61 -20.39 -1.84
N TRP A 53 36.61 -21.16 -2.27
CA TRP A 53 36.26 -22.44 -1.65
C TRP A 53 36.96 -23.58 -2.40
N SER A 54 38.10 -24.03 -1.87
CA SER A 54 38.83 -25.17 -2.42
C SER A 54 37.95 -26.43 -2.46
N THR A 55 37.78 -27.00 -3.64
CA THR A 55 37.18 -28.33 -3.82
C THR A 55 38.21 -29.40 -3.44
N ASP A 56 37.91 -30.29 -2.49
CA ASP A 56 38.81 -31.41 -2.20
C ASP A 56 38.13 -32.70 -1.71
N SER A 57 38.73 -33.83 -2.10
CA SER A 57 38.70 -35.19 -1.54
C SER A 57 37.41 -35.79 -0.95
N ILE A 58 36.66 -36.42 -1.85
CA ILE A 58 36.13 -37.79 -1.76
C ILE A 58 36.68 -38.64 -0.59
N VAL A 59 35.79 -39.22 0.23
CA VAL A 59 36.04 -40.50 0.94
C VAL A 59 34.82 -41.43 0.85
N ARG A 60 35.03 -42.66 0.37
CA ARG A 60 34.05 -43.77 0.44
C ARG A 60 34.08 -44.43 1.84
N ARG A 61 32.95 -44.97 2.32
CA ARG A 61 32.91 -46.38 2.77
C ARG A 61 31.51 -46.98 3.04
N SER A 62 31.32 -48.18 2.50
CA SER A 62 30.51 -49.33 2.94
C SER A 62 29.04 -49.18 3.38
N SER A 63 28.21 -50.02 2.74
CA SER A 63 26.86 -50.42 3.17
C SER A 63 26.84 -51.07 4.56
N VAL A 64 25.67 -51.01 5.20
CA VAL A 64 25.14 -52.10 6.04
C VAL A 64 23.71 -52.37 5.58
N ASP A 65 23.33 -53.64 5.48
CA ASP A 65 21.97 -54.07 5.15
C ASP A 65 21.16 -54.30 6.44
N SER A 66 19.90 -53.89 6.44
CA SER A 66 18.92 -54.13 7.51
C SER A 66 17.49 -53.86 7.00
N THR A 67 16.81 -54.92 6.56
CA THR A 67 15.38 -54.87 6.28
C THR A 67 14.56 -54.86 7.56
N GLU A 68 13.95 -53.74 7.93
CA GLU A 68 12.90 -53.71 8.96
C GLU A 68 11.67 -52.94 8.44
N ALA A 69 10.63 -53.69 8.07
CA ALA A 69 9.42 -53.16 7.45
C ALA A 69 8.41 -52.70 8.51
N LEU A 70 8.71 -51.61 9.21
CA LEU A 70 7.77 -50.96 10.13
C LEU A 70 6.92 -49.89 9.42
N SER A 71 5.61 -50.14 9.43
CA SER A 71 4.49 -49.28 9.04
C SER A 71 4.80 -47.78 8.85
N ALA A 72 4.98 -47.35 7.60
CA ALA A 72 4.91 -45.93 7.25
C ALA A 72 3.47 -45.42 7.50
N PRO A 73 3.25 -44.39 8.34
CA PRO A 73 1.93 -43.77 8.47
C PRO A 73 1.57 -43.07 7.16
N SER A 74 0.38 -43.39 6.63
CA SER A 74 -0.05 -43.00 5.29
C SER A 74 0.10 -41.52 5.01
N SER A 75 0.83 -41.15 3.96
CA SER A 75 1.01 -39.76 3.50
C SER A 75 -0.26 -39.09 2.92
N THR A 76 -1.44 -39.67 3.19
CA THR A 76 -2.76 -39.30 2.67
C THR A 76 -3.45 -38.23 3.52
N ALA A 77 -2.70 -37.50 4.36
CA ALA A 77 -3.17 -36.39 5.19
C ALA A 77 -2.77 -35.00 4.66
N LEU A 78 -2.09 -34.92 3.51
CA LEU A 78 -1.67 -33.66 2.87
C LEU A 78 -2.80 -32.89 2.17
N ILE A 79 -4.08 -33.22 2.44
CA ILE A 79 -5.24 -32.44 1.98
C ILE A 79 -5.37 -31.20 2.88
N SER A 80 -4.60 -30.16 2.55
CA SER A 80 -4.88 -28.76 2.86
C SER A 80 -5.51 -28.49 4.23
N GLN A 81 -4.81 -28.78 5.32
CA GLN A 81 -5.17 -28.22 6.64
C GLN A 81 -4.97 -26.70 6.63
N LYS A 82 -6.03 -26.00 6.19
CA LYS A 82 -6.09 -24.55 6.14
C LYS A 82 -5.91 -24.00 7.56
N SER A 83 -4.91 -23.14 7.75
CA SER A 83 -4.47 -22.68 9.07
C SER A 83 -5.62 -21.99 9.83
N ALA A 84 -5.51 -21.90 11.17
CA ALA A 84 -6.59 -21.38 11.99
C ALA A 84 -6.81 -19.88 11.73
N ALA A 85 -5.73 -19.11 11.62
CA ALA A 85 -5.78 -17.69 11.29
C ALA A 85 -6.24 -17.45 9.84
N LYS A 86 -5.80 -18.26 8.86
CA LYS A 86 -6.29 -18.12 7.48
C LYS A 86 -7.78 -18.33 7.38
N ARG A 87 -8.32 -19.39 8.01
CA ARG A 87 -9.77 -19.61 8.10
C ARG A 87 -10.50 -18.45 8.79
N LYS A 88 -9.84 -17.71 9.68
CA LYS A 88 -10.45 -16.53 10.30
C LYS A 88 -10.47 -15.31 9.38
N VAL A 89 -9.37 -14.99 8.70
CA VAL A 89 -9.30 -13.84 7.76
C VAL A 89 -10.30 -14.02 6.61
N GLU A 90 -10.25 -15.16 5.92
CA GLU A 90 -11.38 -16.11 5.92
C GLU A 90 -12.82 -15.60 6.00
N GLU A 91 -13.48 -16.04 7.07
CA GLU A 91 -14.81 -15.66 7.53
C GLU A 91 -15.04 -14.13 7.54
N LEU A 92 -14.01 -13.34 7.89
CA LEU A 92 -14.12 -11.88 7.97
C LEU A 92 -14.24 -11.24 6.58
N LEU A 93 -13.54 -11.77 5.57
CA LEU A 93 -13.73 -11.35 4.17
C LEU A 93 -15.12 -11.73 3.66
N GLN A 94 -15.62 -12.92 4.05
CA GLN A 94 -16.96 -13.38 3.69
C GLN A 94 -18.08 -12.58 4.38
N SER A 95 -17.85 -12.06 5.60
CA SER A 95 -18.81 -11.19 6.31
C SER A 95 -18.82 -9.73 5.81
N GLY A 96 -17.94 -9.38 4.85
CA GLY A 96 -17.91 -8.07 4.21
C GLY A 96 -16.79 -7.13 4.67
N THR A 97 -15.75 -7.65 5.32
CA THR A 97 -14.52 -6.89 5.62
C THR A 97 -13.93 -6.29 4.34
N SER A 98 -13.58 -5.01 4.44
CA SER A 98 -12.96 -4.22 3.37
C SER A 98 -12.27 -3.00 3.97
N LEU A 99 -11.50 -2.25 3.17
CA LEU A 99 -10.64 -1.17 3.65
C LEU A 99 -11.34 -0.12 4.55
N TYR A 100 -12.63 0.14 4.34
CA TYR A 100 -13.45 1.05 5.16
C TYR A 100 -14.52 0.34 6.02
N ARG A 101 -14.42 -0.97 6.21
CA ARG A 101 -15.32 -1.81 7.05
C ARG A 101 -14.58 -2.89 7.84
N ALA A 102 -13.27 -2.72 8.10
CA ALA A 102 -12.54 -3.64 8.95
C ALA A 102 -13.00 -3.50 10.42
N GLY A 103 -13.50 -4.59 11.00
CA GLY A 103 -13.81 -4.67 12.43
C GLY A 103 -12.53 -4.71 13.30
N PRO A 104 -12.65 -4.47 14.62
CA PRO A 104 -11.51 -4.52 15.56
C PRO A 104 -10.81 -5.89 15.57
N GLU A 105 -11.52 -6.96 15.21
CA GLU A 105 -11.01 -8.33 15.11
C GLU A 105 -10.11 -8.59 13.88
N VAL A 106 -10.11 -7.72 12.87
CA VAL A 106 -9.35 -7.92 11.62
C VAL A 106 -7.85 -7.79 11.83
N GLY A 107 -7.40 -6.85 12.68
CA GLY A 107 -5.98 -6.69 13.01
C GLY A 107 -5.39 -7.94 13.67
N PRO A 108 -5.93 -8.39 14.82
CA PRO A 108 -5.49 -9.61 15.49
C PRO A 108 -5.58 -10.88 14.62
N ALA A 109 -6.54 -10.95 13.69
CA ALA A 109 -6.62 -12.06 12.72
C ALA A 109 -5.48 -12.02 11.69
N ILE A 110 -5.01 -10.82 11.29
CA ILE A 110 -3.84 -10.65 10.41
C ILE A 110 -2.53 -10.90 11.18
N ASP A 111 -2.42 -10.47 12.43
CA ASP A 111 -1.25 -10.76 13.27
C ASP A 111 -1.07 -12.28 13.46
N ALA A 112 -2.17 -13.00 13.72
CA ALA A 112 -2.18 -14.45 13.77
C ALA A 112 -1.88 -15.10 12.40
N LEU A 113 -2.30 -14.47 11.30
CA LEU A 113 -2.01 -14.95 9.94
C LEU A 113 -0.51 -14.89 9.65
N ILE A 114 0.15 -13.77 9.98
CA ILE A 114 1.60 -13.58 9.85
C ILE A 114 2.36 -14.63 10.68
N ALA A 115 1.91 -14.92 11.90
CA ALA A 115 2.52 -15.95 12.75
C ALA A 115 2.37 -17.38 12.19
N GLU A 116 1.38 -17.63 11.32
CA GLU A 116 1.14 -18.89 10.61
C GLU A 116 1.62 -18.87 9.14
N ASN A 117 2.55 -17.97 8.76
CA ASN A 117 3.03 -17.83 7.38
C ASN A 117 3.57 -19.15 6.80
N PRO A 118 2.95 -19.73 5.74
CA PRO A 118 3.35 -21.01 5.17
C PRO A 118 4.57 -20.92 4.26
N THR A 119 4.97 -19.71 3.83
CA THR A 119 6.05 -19.50 2.87
C THR A 119 7.30 -19.01 3.60
N ALA A 120 8.32 -19.87 3.70
CA ALA A 120 9.57 -19.58 4.41
C ALA A 120 10.37 -18.41 3.80
N ASP A 121 10.46 -18.37 2.45
CA ASP A 121 11.10 -17.30 1.68
C ASP A 121 10.04 -16.56 0.84
N PRO A 122 9.22 -15.67 1.42
CA PRO A 122 8.09 -15.06 0.71
C PRO A 122 8.52 -14.04 -0.35
N GLY A 123 9.71 -13.44 -0.25
CA GLY A 123 10.28 -12.56 -1.27
C GLY A 123 10.44 -13.27 -2.62
N PRO A 124 11.27 -14.32 -2.73
CA PRO A 124 11.46 -15.07 -3.98
C PRO A 124 10.17 -15.73 -4.48
N ALA A 125 9.28 -16.13 -3.56
CA ALA A 125 8.00 -16.72 -3.91
C ALA A 125 6.99 -15.70 -4.49
N THR A 126 7.15 -14.39 -4.24
CA THR A 126 6.18 -13.36 -4.65
C THR A 126 5.98 -13.32 -6.17
N LEU A 127 7.05 -13.38 -6.97
CA LEU A 127 6.94 -13.41 -8.43
C LEU A 127 6.19 -14.64 -8.97
N ARG A 128 6.14 -15.75 -8.21
CA ARG A 128 5.43 -16.98 -8.61
C ARG A 128 3.98 -16.99 -8.13
N LEU A 129 3.73 -16.64 -6.87
CA LEU A 129 2.40 -16.75 -6.24
C LEU A 129 1.53 -15.49 -6.48
N GLY A 130 2.18 -14.33 -6.56
CA GLY A 130 1.57 -13.01 -6.72
C GLY A 130 0.98 -12.72 -8.09
N GLN A 131 1.12 -13.60 -9.09
CA GLN A 131 0.59 -13.36 -10.45
C GLN A 131 -0.93 -13.15 -10.45
N GLY A 132 -1.42 -12.16 -11.19
CA GLY A 132 -2.83 -11.80 -11.32
C GLY A 132 -3.25 -10.56 -10.51
N THR A 133 -4.57 -10.39 -10.32
CA THR A 133 -5.17 -9.22 -9.66
C THR A 133 -5.35 -9.43 -8.16
N TRP A 134 -5.02 -8.40 -7.38
CA TRP A 134 -5.14 -8.34 -5.93
C TRP A 134 -5.87 -7.07 -5.50
N GLU A 135 -6.57 -7.12 -4.37
CA GLU A 135 -7.35 -6.00 -3.81
C GLU A 135 -7.03 -5.82 -2.32
N VAL A 136 -6.74 -4.59 -1.90
CA VAL A 136 -6.49 -4.26 -0.49
C VAL A 136 -7.79 -4.32 0.31
N PHE A 137 -7.82 -5.15 1.35
CA PHE A 137 -8.93 -5.21 2.30
C PHE A 137 -8.61 -4.62 3.67
N TYR A 138 -7.32 -4.44 4.00
CA TYR A 138 -6.88 -3.84 5.26
C TYR A 138 -5.59 -3.04 5.04
N ALA A 139 -5.63 -1.74 5.33
CA ALA A 139 -4.46 -0.86 5.38
C ALA A 139 -4.78 0.36 6.28
N PRO A 140 -4.50 0.29 7.60
CA PRO A 140 -4.98 1.29 8.57
C PRO A 140 -4.54 2.72 8.26
N HIS A 141 -3.35 2.90 7.70
CA HIS A 141 -2.85 4.22 7.31
C HIS A 141 -3.62 4.82 6.12
N ILE A 142 -4.09 3.99 5.15
CA ILE A 142 -4.92 4.46 4.03
C ILE A 142 -6.33 4.83 4.55
N ALA A 143 -6.84 4.09 5.54
CA ALA A 143 -8.08 4.43 6.22
C ALA A 143 -7.98 5.78 6.98
N ALA A 144 -6.88 6.00 7.70
CA ALA A 144 -6.60 7.27 8.37
C ALA A 144 -6.43 8.44 7.38
N LEU A 145 -5.57 8.28 6.37
CA LEU A 145 -5.33 9.28 5.32
C LEU A 145 -6.62 9.68 4.59
N SER A 146 -7.48 8.70 4.28
CA SER A 146 -8.80 8.92 3.68
C SER A 146 -9.70 9.78 4.56
N SER A 147 -9.72 9.53 5.87
CA SER A 147 -10.46 10.34 6.83
C SER A 147 -9.92 11.77 6.93
N THR A 148 -8.59 11.96 6.87
CA THR A 148 -7.96 13.28 6.89
C THR A 148 -8.20 14.09 5.61
N LEU A 149 -8.21 13.44 4.44
CA LEU A 149 -8.37 14.09 3.13
C LEU A 149 -9.82 14.22 2.66
N GLY A 150 -10.81 13.73 3.41
CA GLY A 150 -12.21 13.71 2.97
C GLY A 150 -12.42 12.98 1.63
N THR A 151 -11.57 11.99 1.35
CA THR A 151 -11.43 11.34 0.03
C THR A 151 -11.28 9.84 0.25
N ARG A 152 -12.12 9.01 -0.38
CA ARG A 152 -12.10 7.55 -0.27
C ARG A 152 -11.29 6.95 -1.41
N PHE A 153 -10.47 5.95 -1.09
CA PHE A 153 -9.58 5.23 -2.00
C PHE A 153 -10.02 3.75 -2.09
N GLN A 154 -11.10 3.47 -2.81
CA GLN A 154 -11.62 2.10 -2.96
C GLN A 154 -12.38 1.94 -4.30
N PRO A 155 -12.13 0.87 -5.09
CA PRO A 155 -11.14 -0.19 -4.83
C PRO A 155 -9.69 0.29 -5.00
N LEU A 156 -8.79 -0.35 -4.27
CA LEU A 156 -7.34 -0.20 -4.40
C LEU A 156 -6.80 -1.57 -4.79
N ARG A 157 -6.27 -1.67 -6.01
CA ARG A 157 -5.89 -2.93 -6.66
C ARG A 157 -4.46 -2.93 -7.17
N TYR A 158 -3.83 -4.09 -7.08
CA TYR A 158 -2.56 -4.37 -7.72
C TYR A 158 -2.75 -5.46 -8.78
N ILE A 159 -2.03 -5.38 -9.88
CA ILE A 159 -1.99 -6.38 -10.95
C ILE A 159 -0.52 -6.71 -11.17
N LEU A 160 -0.13 -7.98 -11.02
CA LEU A 160 1.23 -8.46 -11.31
C LEU A 160 1.20 -9.42 -12.50
N GLU A 161 1.92 -9.06 -13.56
CA GLU A 161 2.05 -9.84 -14.80
C GLU A 161 3.55 -9.99 -15.12
N GLY A 162 4.10 -11.19 -14.90
CA GLY A 162 5.56 -11.38 -14.92
C GLY A 162 6.23 -10.60 -13.79
N ASP A 163 7.15 -9.69 -14.12
CA ASP A 163 7.73 -8.71 -13.19
C ASP A 163 6.98 -7.35 -13.20
N GLN A 164 6.04 -7.11 -14.13
CA GLN A 164 5.35 -5.83 -14.25
C GLN A 164 4.23 -5.72 -13.20
N LEU A 165 4.38 -4.79 -12.26
CA LEU A 165 3.39 -4.44 -11.24
C LEU A 165 2.66 -3.14 -11.62
N THR A 166 1.33 -3.18 -11.63
CA THR A 166 0.48 -1.99 -11.82
C THR A 166 -0.43 -1.80 -10.60
N SER A 167 -0.38 -0.61 -9.99
CA SER A 167 -1.29 -0.18 -8.93
C SER A 167 -2.40 0.70 -9.51
N ASN A 168 -3.64 0.48 -9.09
CA ASN A 168 -4.81 1.22 -9.55
C ASN A 168 -5.70 1.57 -8.35
N VAL A 169 -5.96 2.85 -8.14
CA VAL A 169 -6.70 3.37 -6.98
C VAL A 169 -7.85 4.25 -7.47
N PHE A 170 -9.10 3.80 -7.28
CA PHE A 170 -10.24 4.68 -7.49
C PHE A 170 -10.37 5.65 -6.32
N TYR A 171 -10.38 6.95 -6.61
CA TYR A 171 -10.57 8.00 -5.61
C TYR A 171 -11.90 8.72 -5.81
N SER A 172 -12.58 9.04 -4.71
CA SER A 172 -13.86 9.74 -4.71
C SER A 172 -13.96 10.68 -3.50
N SER A 173 -14.57 11.86 -3.69
CA SER A 173 -14.80 12.85 -2.64
C SER A 173 -16.10 13.60 -2.92
N SER A 174 -16.65 14.27 -1.91
CA SER A 174 -17.76 15.21 -2.09
C SER A 174 -17.32 16.60 -2.55
N LEU A 175 -16.01 16.89 -2.55
CA LEU A 175 -15.44 18.21 -2.86
C LEU A 175 -14.67 18.28 -4.19
N VAL A 176 -14.26 17.13 -4.74
CA VAL A 176 -13.54 17.02 -6.02
C VAL A 176 -14.17 15.91 -6.89
N GLN A 177 -13.94 15.97 -8.20
CA GLN A 177 -14.35 14.92 -9.13
C GLN A 177 -13.70 13.58 -8.76
N GLU A 178 -14.43 12.49 -8.98
CA GLU A 178 -13.92 11.11 -8.87
C GLU A 178 -13.02 10.72 -10.06
N GLY A 179 -12.25 9.66 -9.91
CA GLY A 179 -11.38 9.14 -10.98
C GLY A 179 -10.45 8.02 -10.51
N TRP A 180 -9.55 7.60 -11.38
CA TRP A 180 -8.48 6.64 -11.04
C TRP A 180 -7.13 7.32 -10.96
N LEU A 181 -6.37 7.03 -9.91
CA LEU A 181 -4.92 7.22 -9.84
C LEU A 181 -4.26 5.87 -10.14
N SER A 182 -3.35 5.83 -11.10
CA SER A 182 -2.69 4.58 -11.48
C SER A 182 -1.18 4.76 -11.63
N SER A 183 -0.42 3.72 -11.29
CA SER A 183 1.03 3.67 -11.47
C SER A 183 1.46 2.30 -11.98
N SER A 184 2.55 2.23 -12.75
CA SER A 184 3.13 0.97 -13.21
C SER A 184 4.65 0.99 -13.06
N GLY A 185 5.21 -0.19 -12.84
CA GLY A 185 6.61 -0.40 -12.47
C GLY A 185 6.98 -1.87 -12.48
N ARG A 186 8.18 -2.18 -12.01
CA ARG A 186 8.64 -3.58 -11.89
C ARG A 186 8.84 -4.01 -10.44
N LEU A 187 8.53 -5.26 -10.17
CA LEU A 187 8.74 -5.95 -8.90
C LEU A 187 9.93 -6.89 -9.01
N PHE A 188 10.87 -6.77 -8.08
CA PHE A 188 12.06 -7.60 -7.94
C PHE A 188 12.02 -8.35 -6.59
N SER A 189 12.73 -9.47 -6.47
CA SER A 189 12.99 -10.10 -5.18
C SER A 189 14.45 -9.86 -4.79
N ASN A 190 14.65 -9.26 -3.61
CA ASN A 190 15.98 -8.82 -3.17
C ASN A 190 16.53 -9.64 -1.99
N ALA A 191 15.67 -10.19 -1.14
CA ALA A 191 16.06 -11.09 -0.04
C ALA A 191 14.92 -12.07 0.29
N ALA A 192 15.17 -12.98 1.24
CA ALA A 192 14.22 -14.01 1.67
C ALA A 192 12.82 -13.47 2.00
N ASP A 193 12.73 -12.36 2.75
CA ASP A 193 11.47 -11.76 3.20
C ASP A 193 11.13 -10.42 2.55
N THR A 194 11.86 -9.96 1.52
CA THR A 194 11.63 -8.64 0.89
C THR A 194 11.51 -8.67 -0.63
N VAL A 195 10.65 -7.78 -1.13
CA VAL A 195 10.53 -7.44 -2.55
C VAL A 195 10.88 -5.97 -2.75
N GLU A 196 11.41 -5.63 -3.93
CA GLU A 196 11.60 -4.25 -4.36
C GLU A 196 10.56 -3.89 -5.43
N VAL A 197 10.01 -2.67 -5.40
CA VAL A 197 9.07 -2.15 -6.40
C VAL A 197 9.57 -0.80 -6.92
N ALA A 198 9.89 -0.74 -8.21
CA ALA A 198 10.30 0.48 -8.90
C ALA A 198 9.19 0.96 -9.85
N PHE A 199 8.35 1.89 -9.37
CA PHE A 199 7.35 2.58 -10.21
C PHE A 199 8.01 3.61 -11.13
N ASP A 200 7.82 3.47 -12.45
CA ASP A 200 8.38 4.34 -13.48
C ASP A 200 7.32 5.14 -14.28
N LYS A 201 6.04 4.76 -14.18
CA LYS A 201 4.92 5.40 -14.88
C LYS A 201 3.79 5.74 -13.91
N PHE A 202 3.15 6.90 -14.12
CA PHE A 202 2.01 7.39 -13.34
C PHE A 202 1.02 8.09 -14.27
N TRP A 203 -0.29 7.87 -14.07
CA TRP A 203 -1.36 8.57 -14.81
C TRP A 203 -2.63 8.72 -13.96
N VAL A 204 -3.53 9.60 -14.41
CA VAL A 204 -4.81 9.90 -13.73
C VAL A 204 -5.94 9.94 -14.74
N ASP A 205 -6.98 9.14 -14.52
CA ASP A 205 -8.20 9.10 -15.35
C ASP A 205 -9.37 9.76 -14.60
N ILE A 206 -9.45 11.09 -14.68
CA ILE A 206 -10.47 11.91 -14.01
C ILE A 206 -11.84 11.73 -14.70
N GLY A 207 -12.91 11.59 -13.92
CA GLY A 207 -14.28 11.45 -14.43
C GLY A 207 -14.61 10.09 -15.04
N SER A 208 -13.67 9.13 -15.02
CA SER A 208 -13.93 7.75 -15.44
C SER A 208 -14.27 6.87 -14.23
N THR A 209 -15.49 6.34 -14.18
CA THR A 209 -15.87 5.29 -13.22
C THR A 209 -15.32 3.91 -13.61
N LYS A 210 -14.83 3.75 -14.86
CA LYS A 210 -14.23 2.50 -15.35
C LYS A 210 -12.71 2.59 -15.35
N LEU A 211 -12.07 1.56 -14.81
CA LEU A 211 -10.63 1.34 -14.97
C LEU A 211 -10.31 1.12 -16.45
N ARG A 212 -9.28 1.78 -16.97
CA ARG A 212 -8.75 1.53 -18.32
C ARG A 212 -7.94 0.24 -18.32
N GLN A 213 -8.07 -0.58 -19.37
CA GLN A 213 -7.12 -1.66 -19.61
C GLN A 213 -5.75 -1.06 -19.94
N SER A 214 -4.68 -1.67 -19.41
CA SER A 214 -3.31 -1.17 -19.56
C SER A 214 -2.89 -1.07 -21.03
N GLY A 215 -2.15 -0.02 -21.40
CA GLY A 215 -1.52 0.10 -22.71
C GLY A 215 -2.12 1.12 -23.70
N THR A 216 -3.17 1.87 -23.35
CA THR A 216 -3.66 2.97 -24.22
C THR A 216 -3.09 4.33 -23.78
N GLU A 217 -2.03 4.79 -24.45
CA GLU A 217 -1.51 6.15 -24.28
C GLU A 217 -2.55 7.17 -24.78
N GLY A 218 -3.25 7.86 -23.86
CA GLY A 218 -4.44 8.65 -24.24
C GLY A 218 -5.08 9.51 -23.15
N ALA A 219 -4.32 10.39 -22.49
CA ALA A 219 -4.86 11.45 -21.63
C ALA A 219 -3.94 12.68 -21.42
N SER A 220 -3.03 12.98 -22.35
CA SER A 220 -2.12 14.15 -22.27
C SER A 220 -2.82 15.50 -22.55
N GLY A 221 -4.03 15.70 -22.02
CA GLY A 221 -4.92 16.84 -22.31
C GLY A 221 -5.44 17.61 -21.10
N ALA A 222 -5.06 17.24 -19.87
CA ALA A 222 -5.65 17.78 -18.64
C ALA A 222 -4.62 18.26 -17.61
N MET A 223 -3.52 18.89 -18.06
CA MET A 223 -2.37 19.28 -17.21
C MET A 223 -2.77 20.00 -15.91
N GLY A 224 -3.65 21.01 -15.98
CA GLY A 224 -4.14 21.73 -14.79
C GLY A 224 -5.12 20.96 -13.88
N ALA A 225 -5.69 19.84 -14.34
CA ALA A 225 -6.54 18.96 -13.52
C ALA A 225 -5.74 17.80 -12.91
N VAL A 226 -4.71 17.32 -13.64
CA VAL A 226 -3.62 16.52 -13.06
C VAL A 226 -2.98 17.30 -11.92
N ASP A 227 -2.66 18.59 -12.09
CA ASP A 227 -2.15 19.44 -11.01
C ASP A 227 -3.11 19.50 -9.80
N ALA A 228 -4.43 19.52 -10.00
CA ALA A 228 -5.38 19.53 -8.89
C ALA A 228 -5.37 18.20 -8.09
N ALA A 229 -5.40 17.06 -8.78
CA ALA A 229 -5.29 15.74 -8.16
C ALA A 229 -3.91 15.53 -7.50
N VAL A 230 -2.83 15.93 -8.18
CA VAL A 230 -1.45 15.83 -7.69
C VAL A 230 -1.16 16.83 -6.56
N ASN A 231 -1.85 17.98 -6.46
CA ASN A 231 -1.76 18.82 -5.26
C ASN A 231 -2.54 18.24 -4.06
N ALA A 232 -3.65 17.54 -4.29
CA ALA A 232 -4.40 16.87 -3.22
C ALA A 232 -3.67 15.61 -2.70
N ILE A 233 -3.09 14.81 -3.61
CA ILE A 233 -2.43 13.53 -3.34
C ILE A 233 -0.95 13.74 -3.03
N GLY A 234 -0.24 14.49 -3.86
CA GLY A 234 1.22 14.67 -3.80
C GLY A 234 1.72 15.46 -2.59
N ARG A 235 0.88 16.27 -1.94
CA ARG A 235 1.19 16.87 -0.62
C ARG A 235 1.23 15.86 0.53
N ALA A 236 0.86 14.60 0.29
CA ALA A 236 0.88 13.52 1.29
C ALA A 236 1.55 12.22 0.81
N ALA A 237 1.52 11.91 -0.50
CA ALA A 237 1.80 10.57 -1.00
C ALA A 237 2.89 10.46 -2.08
N PHE A 238 3.37 11.56 -2.69
CA PHE A 238 4.50 11.50 -3.64
C PHE A 238 5.85 11.48 -2.92
N PHE A 239 6.07 10.39 -2.18
CA PHE A 239 7.42 9.94 -1.84
C PHE A 239 7.98 9.11 -3.01
N PRO A 240 8.92 9.63 -3.81
CA PRO A 240 9.78 8.74 -4.58
C PRO A 240 10.63 7.88 -3.61
N GLN A 241 11.09 6.71 -4.07
CA GLN A 241 12.10 5.87 -3.41
C GLN A 241 11.68 5.03 -2.19
N PHE A 242 10.40 4.67 -2.02
CA PHE A 242 10.05 3.51 -1.19
C PHE A 242 10.02 2.24 -2.03
N ALA A 243 11.22 1.73 -2.27
CA ALA A 243 11.46 0.60 -3.13
C ALA A 243 11.23 -0.74 -2.39
N VAL A 244 11.77 -0.92 -1.18
CA VAL A 244 11.75 -2.22 -0.49
C VAL A 244 10.56 -2.39 0.46
N PHE A 245 9.84 -3.50 0.31
CA PHE A 245 8.68 -3.89 1.12
C PHE A 245 8.92 -5.28 1.76
N PRO A 246 8.87 -5.41 3.10
CA PRO A 246 8.92 -6.70 3.77
C PRO A 246 7.59 -7.46 3.65
N VAL A 247 7.63 -8.66 3.07
CA VAL A 247 6.49 -9.55 2.91
C VAL A 247 6.37 -10.41 4.18
N LYS A 248 5.34 -10.12 4.98
CA LYS A 248 5.09 -10.77 6.29
C LYS A 248 4.25 -12.04 6.17
N TYR A 249 3.46 -12.16 5.10
CA TYR A 249 2.69 -13.36 4.76
C TYR A 249 2.54 -13.48 3.24
N LEU A 250 2.61 -14.70 2.71
CA LEU A 250 2.29 -14.97 1.32
C LEU A 250 1.76 -16.39 1.13
N ASP A 251 0.63 -16.53 0.43
CA ASP A 251 0.21 -17.77 -0.21
C ASP A 251 -0.41 -17.54 -1.60
N ASN A 252 -1.34 -18.40 -2.03
CA ASN A 252 -1.95 -18.35 -3.37
C ASN A 252 -3.02 -17.27 -3.51
N ASP A 253 -3.61 -16.81 -2.40
CA ASP A 253 -4.86 -16.04 -2.37
C ASP A 253 -4.91 -14.93 -1.29
N LEU A 254 -3.95 -14.93 -0.33
CA LEU A 254 -3.71 -13.84 0.61
C LEU A 254 -2.21 -13.46 0.65
N ALA A 255 -1.93 -12.17 0.79
CA ALA A 255 -0.59 -11.67 1.10
C ALA A 255 -0.65 -10.48 2.05
N VAL A 256 0.37 -10.33 2.90
CA VAL A 256 0.52 -9.22 3.85
C VAL A 256 1.94 -8.70 3.79
N PHE A 257 2.10 -7.38 3.70
CA PHE A 257 3.39 -6.70 3.70
C PHE A 257 3.36 -5.49 4.63
N SER A 258 4.50 -5.13 5.22
CA SER A 258 4.61 -3.90 6.02
C SER A 258 5.00 -2.71 5.13
N PHE A 259 4.60 -1.51 5.56
CA PHE A 259 5.07 -0.25 4.98
C PHE A 259 5.95 0.50 5.99
N PRO A 260 7.27 0.24 6.03
CA PRO A 260 8.21 0.85 6.98
C PRO A 260 8.10 2.39 7.12
N PRO A 261 7.86 3.18 6.06
CA PRO A 261 7.74 4.65 6.16
C PRO A 261 6.61 5.15 7.06
N LEU A 262 5.61 4.32 7.35
CA LEU A 262 4.50 4.64 8.25
C LEU A 262 4.50 3.71 9.46
N ASN A 263 5.68 3.52 10.08
CA ASN A 263 5.90 2.69 11.27
C ASN A 263 5.48 1.22 11.05
N ASP A 264 5.97 0.61 9.96
CA ASP A 264 5.67 -0.77 9.56
C ASP A 264 4.17 -1.10 9.42
N SER A 265 3.33 -0.09 9.15
CA SER A 265 1.87 -0.28 9.02
C SER A 265 1.53 -1.33 7.96
N LEU A 266 0.79 -2.36 8.39
CA LEU A 266 0.46 -3.52 7.55
C LEU A 266 -0.51 -3.16 6.42
N ILE A 267 -0.28 -3.78 5.26
CA ILE A 267 -1.18 -3.82 4.12
C ILE A 267 -1.48 -5.29 3.84
N ALA A 268 -2.76 -5.68 3.95
CA ALA A 268 -3.22 -7.01 3.58
C ALA A 268 -4.06 -6.95 2.29
N VAL A 269 -3.69 -7.82 1.35
CA VAL A 269 -4.34 -7.98 0.05
C VAL A 269 -4.91 -9.39 -0.08
N ARG A 270 -6.04 -9.49 -0.78
CA ARG A 270 -6.61 -10.76 -1.24
C ARG A 270 -6.52 -10.82 -2.75
N LYS A 271 -6.39 -12.01 -3.31
CA LYS A 271 -6.50 -12.23 -4.75
C LYS A 271 -7.96 -12.08 -5.17
N VAL A 272 -8.20 -11.55 -6.36
CA VAL A 272 -9.55 -11.41 -6.94
C VAL A 272 -9.55 -11.90 -8.38
N GLU A 273 -10.55 -12.72 -8.72
CA GLU A 273 -10.83 -13.06 -10.12
C GLU A 273 -11.30 -11.79 -10.86
N THR A 274 -10.99 -11.70 -12.16
CA THR A 274 -11.07 -10.46 -12.96
C THR A 274 -11.99 -10.64 -14.17
#